data_AF-A0A220S380-F1
#
_entry.id   AF-A0A220S380-F1
#
_cell.length_a   1.000
_cell.length_b   1.000
_cell.length_c   1.000
_cell.angle_alpha   90.00
_cell.angle_beta   90.00
_cell.angle_gamma   90.00
#
_symmetry.space_group_name_H-M   'P 1'
#
loop_
_entity.id
_entity.type
_entity.pdbx_description
1 polymer ?
#
loop_
_entity_poly.entity_id
_entity_poly.type
_entity_poly.pdbx_seq_one_letter_code
_entity_poly.pdbx_strand_id
1 'polypeptide(L)'
;MNAYQQLTEKTDYLNNLFQDLDFPTIGVFESPEKHYRMRAEFRVWHEGDEIFYAMFERGQKASGASLLRCDQFDAAHDSINALMPRLIEAVSPVPLLKNRWYAVEFLATLSGEMLVTMIYHKKLDEQWEAAARALQSSLGIRIIGRSRGQKLVLAQDFVTETLNVGGKAFRYRQIEGSFTQPNAKVCEKMLAWACSAAEGLGGDLLELYCGNGNFTLPLATQFDKVLATEVSKTSVNAALWNIEANQSHNVKIARLSAEEFTEAYMQNRSFRRLQEQGIALADYRFSTIFVDPPRAGVDDETLKLVAQFDNVIYISCNPETLRANLDKLTETHEITRAALFDQFPFTRHIESGVLLKRKGA
;
A
#
# COMPACT_ATOMS: atom_id res chain seq x y z
N MET A 1 26.60 -1.89 5.64
CA MET A 1 25.95 -2.77 4.66
C MET A 1 25.42 -1.88 3.56
N ASN A 2 25.91 -2.02 2.33
CA ASN A 2 25.35 -1.28 1.19
C ASN A 2 24.06 -1.96 0.70
N ALA A 3 23.25 -1.27 -0.12
CA ALA A 3 21.95 -1.79 -0.58
C ALA A 3 22.10 -3.14 -1.30
N TYR A 4 23.13 -3.25 -2.15
CA TYR A 4 23.41 -4.45 -2.93
C TYR A 4 23.68 -5.69 -2.06
N GLN A 5 24.54 -5.57 -1.04
CA GLN A 5 24.80 -6.66 -0.10
C GLN A 5 23.53 -7.12 0.60
N GLN A 6 22.69 -6.18 1.04
CA GLN A 6 21.43 -6.54 1.68
C GLN A 6 20.47 -7.23 0.72
N LEU A 7 20.38 -6.77 -0.53
CA LEU A 7 19.51 -7.39 -1.53
C LEU A 7 19.93 -8.84 -1.82
N THR A 8 21.24 -9.09 -1.90
CA THR A 8 21.78 -10.46 -1.97
C THR A 8 21.37 -11.28 -0.75
N GLU A 9 21.56 -10.75 0.47
CA GLU A 9 21.16 -11.46 1.71
C GLU A 9 19.65 -11.78 1.74
N LYS A 10 18.80 -10.87 1.26
CA LYS A 10 17.35 -11.12 1.15
C LYS A 10 17.04 -12.22 0.15
N THR A 11 17.74 -12.23 -0.99
CA THR A 11 17.58 -13.24 -2.05
C THR A 11 18.04 -14.61 -1.53
N ASP A 12 19.21 -14.69 -0.91
CA ASP A 12 19.73 -15.92 -0.31
C ASP A 12 18.82 -16.46 0.77
N TYR A 13 18.27 -15.57 1.62
CA TYR A 13 17.28 -15.95 2.61
C TYR A 13 16.03 -16.56 1.98
N LEU A 14 15.47 -15.98 0.90
CA LEU A 14 14.31 -16.57 0.22
C LEU A 14 14.65 -17.92 -0.43
N ASN A 15 15.80 -18.03 -1.10
CA ASN A 15 16.23 -19.30 -1.69
C ASN A 15 16.34 -20.40 -0.64
N ASN A 16 16.88 -20.07 0.54
CA ASN A 16 17.01 -21.02 1.64
C ASN A 16 15.64 -21.33 2.30
N LEU A 17 14.78 -20.32 2.42
CA LEU A 17 13.42 -20.48 2.96
C LEU A 17 12.53 -21.36 2.07
N PHE A 18 12.73 -21.35 0.75
CA PHE A 18 11.91 -22.13 -0.19
C PHE A 18 12.63 -23.37 -0.75
N GLN A 19 13.79 -23.75 -0.20
CA GLN A 19 14.64 -24.82 -0.75
C GLN A 19 13.97 -26.20 -0.87
N ASP A 20 12.94 -26.47 -0.06
CA ASP A 20 12.21 -27.75 -0.06
C ASP A 20 11.03 -27.78 -1.04
N LEU A 21 10.77 -26.67 -1.75
CA LEU A 21 9.73 -26.57 -2.76
C LEU A 21 10.37 -26.56 -4.15
N ASP A 22 9.65 -27.06 -5.16
CA ASP A 22 10.02 -26.83 -6.56
C ASP A 22 9.74 -25.36 -6.90
N PHE A 23 10.73 -24.53 -6.62
CA PHE A 23 10.64 -23.07 -6.66
C PHE A 23 11.47 -22.53 -7.83
N PRO A 24 10.88 -21.77 -8.77
CA PRO A 24 11.60 -21.25 -9.91
C PRO A 24 12.60 -20.17 -9.48
N THR A 25 13.51 -19.80 -10.38
CA THR A 25 14.44 -18.69 -10.15
C THR A 25 13.69 -17.41 -9.79
N ILE A 26 14.10 -16.79 -8.70
CA ILE A 26 13.47 -15.57 -8.17
C ILE A 26 13.89 -14.38 -9.04
N GLY A 27 12.92 -13.72 -9.67
CA GLY A 27 13.15 -12.42 -10.32
C GLY A 27 13.37 -11.33 -9.27
N VAL A 28 14.47 -10.59 -9.34
CA VAL A 28 14.82 -9.57 -8.34
C VAL A 28 14.50 -8.16 -8.87
N PHE A 29 13.67 -7.42 -8.13
CA PHE A 29 13.24 -6.07 -8.46
C PHE A 29 13.72 -5.08 -7.41
N GLU A 30 14.87 -4.46 -7.68
CA GLU A 30 15.55 -3.53 -6.77
C GLU A 30 14.79 -2.20 -6.56
N SER A 31 15.02 -1.55 -5.42
CA SER A 31 14.61 -0.16 -5.18
C SER A 31 15.74 0.81 -5.52
N PRO A 32 15.43 2.08 -5.85
CA PRO A 32 16.39 3.16 -5.66
C PRO A 32 16.97 3.14 -4.24
N GLU A 33 18.26 3.44 -4.07
CA GLU A 33 18.92 3.44 -2.75
C GLU A 33 18.42 4.57 -1.85
N LYS A 34 17.99 5.69 -2.43
CA LYS A 34 17.48 6.86 -1.71
C LYS A 34 16.19 7.34 -2.32
N HIS A 35 15.47 8.16 -1.57
CA HIS A 35 14.29 8.90 -2.01
C HIS A 35 13.15 8.02 -2.53
N TYR A 36 13.08 6.79 -2.04
CA TYR A 36 12.12 5.79 -2.49
C TYR A 36 10.80 5.86 -1.74
N ARG A 37 10.79 6.39 -0.50
CA ARG A 37 9.63 6.34 0.39
C ARG A 37 8.72 7.56 0.18
N MET A 38 7.52 7.31 -0.31
CA MET A 38 6.51 8.33 -0.61
C MET A 38 5.73 8.79 0.63
N ARG A 39 5.91 8.11 1.76
CA ARG A 39 5.30 8.49 3.04
C ARG A 39 6.30 8.41 4.20
N ALA A 40 6.31 9.45 5.03
CA ALA A 40 7.16 9.52 6.21
C ALA A 40 6.39 10.12 7.38
N GLU A 41 6.64 9.60 8.59
CA GLU A 41 6.08 10.12 9.83
C GLU A 41 7.23 10.47 10.77
N PHE A 42 7.12 11.63 11.40
CA PHE A 42 8.09 12.11 12.38
C PHE A 42 7.40 12.62 13.63
N ARG A 43 8.07 12.49 14.78
CA ARG A 43 7.75 13.33 15.94
C ARG A 43 8.21 14.75 15.65
N VAL A 44 7.53 15.71 16.26
CA VAL A 44 7.98 17.10 16.35
C VAL A 44 8.42 17.32 17.79
N TRP A 45 9.73 17.44 17.97
CA TRP A 45 10.33 17.66 19.28
C TRP A 45 10.43 19.16 19.55
N HIS A 46 10.26 19.54 20.82
CA HIS A 46 10.35 20.91 21.29
C HIS A 46 11.51 21.00 22.28
N GLU A 47 12.49 21.83 21.97
CA GLU A 47 13.64 22.10 22.84
C GLU A 47 13.76 23.62 23.03
N GLY A 48 13.26 24.11 24.17
CA GLY A 48 13.08 25.53 24.40
C GLY A 48 12.14 26.14 23.34
N ASP A 49 12.67 27.09 22.56
CA ASP A 49 11.95 27.72 21.45
C ASP A 49 12.18 27.04 20.10
N GLU A 50 13.09 26.07 19.99
CA GLU A 50 13.31 25.33 18.75
C GLU A 50 12.31 24.19 18.61
N ILE A 51 11.87 23.95 17.36
CA ILE A 51 11.17 22.73 16.96
C ILE A 51 11.94 22.03 15.85
N PHE A 52 12.01 20.70 15.91
CA PHE A 52 12.67 19.89 14.90
C PHE A 52 12.00 18.51 14.76
N TYR A 53 12.19 17.86 13.62
CA TYR A 53 11.69 16.50 13.43
C TYR A 53 12.59 15.50 14.14
N ALA A 54 11.97 14.47 14.69
CA ALA A 54 12.71 13.41 15.36
C ALA A 54 12.12 12.02 15.10
N MET A 55 13.03 11.05 15.11
CA MET A 55 12.74 9.62 15.19
C MET A 55 13.38 9.05 16.46
N PHE A 56 13.24 7.74 16.67
CA PHE A 56 13.82 7.06 17.83
C PHE A 56 14.69 5.87 17.40
N GLU A 57 15.74 5.61 18.18
CA GLU A 57 16.55 4.41 18.00
C GLU A 57 15.71 3.13 18.10
N ARG A 58 15.94 2.23 17.14
CA ARG A 58 15.20 0.97 17.06
C ARG A 58 15.46 0.11 18.30
N GLY A 59 14.38 -0.39 18.90
CA GLY A 59 14.44 -1.27 20.08
C GLY A 59 14.57 -0.55 21.42
N GLN A 60 14.68 0.79 21.40
CA GLN A 60 14.70 1.62 22.60
C GLN A 60 13.32 2.22 22.87
N LYS A 61 13.03 2.54 24.14
CA LYS A 61 11.82 3.28 24.51
C LYS A 61 11.90 4.70 23.95
N ALA A 62 10.85 5.16 23.29
CA ALA A 62 10.74 6.52 22.78
C ALA A 62 10.87 7.54 23.92
N SER A 63 12.02 8.22 23.98
CA SER A 63 12.38 9.18 25.03
C SER A 63 13.49 10.10 24.52
N GLY A 64 13.85 11.13 25.29
CA GLY A 64 14.98 11.99 24.94
C GLY A 64 16.31 11.24 24.77
N ALA A 65 16.49 10.11 25.48
CA ALA A 65 17.73 9.32 25.41
C ALA A 65 17.89 8.51 24.11
N SER A 66 16.79 8.24 23.40
CA SER A 66 16.77 7.51 22.13
C SER A 66 16.42 8.41 20.95
N LEU A 67 16.34 9.72 21.18
CA LEU A 67 15.91 10.72 20.22
C LEU A 67 16.98 10.92 19.14
N LEU A 68 16.56 10.83 17.88
CA LEU A 68 17.38 11.12 16.72
C LEU A 68 16.79 12.33 16.01
N ARG A 69 17.52 13.46 15.98
CA ARG A 69 17.13 14.63 15.18
C ARG A 69 17.22 14.28 13.69
N CYS A 70 16.18 14.65 12.94
CA CYS A 70 16.02 14.31 11.53
C CYS A 70 15.77 15.57 10.69
N ASP A 71 16.82 16.34 10.40
CA ASP A 71 16.72 17.49 9.49
C ASP A 71 16.59 17.06 8.02
N GLN A 72 17.07 15.86 7.71
CA GLN A 72 16.93 15.16 6.42
C GLN A 72 16.66 13.67 6.69
N PHE A 73 16.05 13.00 5.71
CA PHE A 73 15.76 11.58 5.77
C PHE A 73 15.91 10.96 4.38
N ASP A 74 17.09 10.41 4.10
CA ASP A 74 17.48 9.86 2.78
C ASP A 74 16.49 8.85 2.20
N ALA A 75 15.76 8.11 3.04
CA ALA A 75 14.74 7.18 2.56
C ALA A 75 13.49 7.89 2.01
N ALA A 76 13.10 9.06 2.56
CA ALA A 76 11.94 9.81 2.08
C ALA A 76 12.21 10.47 0.73
N HIS A 77 11.17 10.54 -0.10
CA HIS A 77 11.20 11.18 -1.40
C HIS A 77 11.74 12.62 -1.34
N ASP A 78 12.39 13.08 -2.41
CA ASP A 78 13.02 14.40 -2.48
C ASP A 78 12.07 15.55 -2.13
N SER A 79 10.80 15.45 -2.56
CA SER A 79 9.78 16.46 -2.24
C SER A 79 9.49 16.57 -0.73
N ILE A 80 9.61 15.47 0.02
CA ILE A 80 9.48 15.48 1.48
C ILE A 80 10.70 16.17 2.09
N ASN A 81 11.92 15.76 1.70
CA ASN A 81 13.16 16.36 2.19
C ASN A 81 13.27 17.87 1.90
N ALA A 82 12.79 18.31 0.73
CA ALA A 82 12.73 19.71 0.36
C ALA A 82 11.69 20.50 1.19
N LEU A 83 10.57 19.87 1.58
CA LEU A 83 9.51 20.51 2.34
C LEU A 83 9.82 20.58 3.84
N MET A 84 10.46 19.55 4.39
CA MET A 84 10.76 19.43 5.82
C MET A 84 11.31 20.72 6.45
N PRO A 85 12.44 21.30 6.00
CA PRO A 85 13.00 22.51 6.60
C PRO A 85 12.10 23.73 6.39
N ARG A 86 11.49 23.88 5.21
CA ARG A 86 10.59 24.99 4.88
C ARG A 86 9.34 25.00 5.77
N LEU A 87 8.82 23.82 6.11
CA LEU A 87 7.68 23.69 7.01
C LEU A 87 8.05 24.09 8.44
N ILE A 88 9.22 23.68 8.94
CA ILE A 88 9.72 24.12 10.25
C ILE A 88 9.90 25.64 10.28
N GLU A 89 10.57 26.21 9.28
CA GLU A 89 10.80 27.65 9.17
C GLU A 89 9.48 28.44 9.17
N ALA A 90 8.48 27.99 8.40
CA ALA A 90 7.18 28.68 8.31
C ALA A 90 6.32 28.54 9.58
N VAL A 91 6.42 27.41 10.30
CA VAL A 91 5.63 27.14 11.51
C VAL A 91 6.25 27.77 12.76
N SER A 92 7.59 27.79 12.85
CA SER A 92 8.33 28.24 14.05
C SER A 92 7.93 29.64 14.57
N PRO A 93 7.72 30.67 13.73
CA PRO A 93 7.34 32.00 14.22
C PRO A 93 5.84 32.13 14.54
N VAL A 94 5.02 31.10 14.32
CA VAL A 94 3.56 31.16 14.47
C VAL A 94 3.10 30.30 15.65
N PRO A 95 2.90 30.86 16.86
CA PRO A 95 2.52 30.09 18.06
C PRO A 95 1.25 29.24 17.89
N LEU A 96 0.29 29.71 17.07
CA LEU A 96 -0.91 28.95 16.72
C LEU A 96 -0.58 27.63 16.03
N LEU A 97 0.47 27.56 15.20
CA LEU A 97 0.88 26.35 14.49
C LEU A 97 1.99 25.58 15.22
N LYS A 98 2.88 26.27 15.93
CA LYS A 98 3.98 25.66 16.69
C LYS A 98 3.50 24.95 17.95
N ASN A 99 2.75 25.64 18.81
CA ASN A 99 2.54 25.16 20.18
C ASN A 99 1.74 23.85 20.21
N ARG A 100 2.26 22.86 20.95
CA ARG A 100 1.69 21.50 21.08
C ARG A 100 1.60 20.72 19.76
N TRP A 101 2.31 21.13 18.71
CA TRP A 101 2.51 20.32 17.52
C TRP A 101 3.40 19.13 17.89
N TYR A 102 2.88 17.91 17.72
CA TYR A 102 3.44 16.71 18.31
C TYR A 102 4.04 15.75 17.28
N ALA A 103 3.39 15.63 16.12
CA ALA A 103 3.83 14.76 15.05
C ALA A 103 3.38 15.30 13.70
N VAL A 104 4.03 14.82 12.66
CA VAL A 104 3.70 15.15 11.28
C VAL A 104 3.77 13.89 10.42
N GLU A 105 2.83 13.76 9.51
CA GLU A 105 2.85 12.76 8.45
C GLU A 105 2.94 13.47 7.10
N PHE A 106 3.84 13.01 6.26
CA PHE A 106 3.97 13.43 4.87
C PHE A 106 3.48 12.31 3.97
N LEU A 107 2.62 12.67 3.01
CA LEU A 107 2.17 11.79 1.93
C LEU A 107 2.43 12.50 0.60
N ALA A 108 3.47 12.04 -0.09
CA ALA A 108 3.90 12.52 -1.40
C ALA A 108 3.46 11.54 -2.50
N THR A 109 3.53 12.00 -3.74
CA THR A 109 3.24 11.21 -4.94
C THR A 109 4.27 11.47 -6.03
N LEU A 110 4.42 10.53 -6.97
CA LEU A 110 5.23 10.72 -8.17
C LEU A 110 4.62 11.78 -9.10
N SER A 111 3.31 12.01 -9.03
CA SER A 111 2.62 13.09 -9.74
C SER A 111 2.88 14.50 -9.17
N GLY A 112 3.63 14.61 -8.07
CA GLY A 112 4.02 15.89 -7.47
C GLY A 112 3.04 16.44 -6.42
N GLU A 113 1.96 15.73 -6.11
CA GLU A 113 1.07 16.09 -5.01
C GLU A 113 1.70 15.80 -3.64
N MET A 114 1.42 16.68 -2.67
CA MET A 114 1.87 16.60 -1.29
C MET A 114 0.70 16.90 -0.34
N LEU A 115 0.50 16.02 0.64
CA LEU A 115 -0.43 16.18 1.75
C LEU A 115 0.33 16.02 3.08
N VAL A 116 0.14 17.00 3.96
CA VAL A 116 0.77 17.04 5.28
C VAL A 116 -0.30 16.96 6.36
N THR A 117 -0.19 15.96 7.23
CA THR A 117 -1.04 15.84 8.41
C THR A 117 -0.27 16.37 9.62
N MET A 118 -0.72 17.47 10.19
CA MET A 118 -0.16 18.05 11.41
C MET A 118 -0.96 17.59 12.63
N ILE A 119 -0.31 16.91 13.57
CA ILE A 119 -0.96 16.25 14.71
C ILE A 119 -0.63 17.00 16.01
N TYR A 120 -1.66 17.30 16.81
CA TYR A 120 -1.55 18.19 17.96
C TYR A 120 -2.07 17.61 19.27
N HIS A 121 -1.47 18.05 20.37
CA HIS A 121 -1.97 17.89 21.74
C HIS A 121 -2.69 19.15 22.23
N LYS A 122 -3.58 19.71 21.40
CA LYS A 122 -4.48 20.81 21.75
C LYS A 122 -5.73 20.78 20.86
N LYS A 123 -6.77 21.51 21.27
CA LYS A 123 -7.93 21.76 20.39
C LYS A 123 -7.49 22.63 19.22
N LEU A 124 -7.99 22.30 18.03
CA LEU A 124 -7.83 23.09 16.81
C LEU A 124 -9.10 23.92 16.64
N ASP A 125 -8.97 25.24 16.66
CA ASP A 125 -10.05 26.21 16.53
C ASP A 125 -9.96 26.99 15.21
N GLU A 126 -10.85 27.97 15.03
CA GLU A 126 -10.91 28.79 13.81
C GLU A 126 -9.63 29.61 13.59
N GLN A 127 -8.92 30.00 14.67
CA GLN A 127 -7.66 30.74 14.56
C GLN A 127 -6.54 29.83 14.06
N TRP A 128 -6.47 28.59 14.56
CA TRP A 128 -5.57 27.57 14.02
C TRP A 128 -5.87 27.32 12.55
N GLU A 129 -7.14 27.16 12.18
CA GLU A 129 -7.54 26.88 10.80
C GLU A 129 -7.14 28.03 9.85
N ALA A 130 -7.39 29.28 10.24
CA ALA A 130 -6.98 30.44 9.44
C ALA A 130 -5.47 30.49 9.22
N ALA A 131 -4.68 30.27 10.28
CA ALA A 131 -3.22 30.21 10.18
C ALA A 131 -2.75 29.03 9.30
N ALA A 132 -3.38 27.87 9.42
CA ALA A 132 -3.04 26.69 8.65
C ALA A 132 -3.40 26.84 7.15
N ARG A 133 -4.49 27.55 6.82
CA ARG A 133 -4.85 27.90 5.43
C ARG A 133 -3.85 28.87 4.80
N ALA A 134 -3.34 29.83 5.57
CA ALA A 134 -2.27 30.72 5.11
C ALA A 134 -0.98 29.93 4.83
N LEU A 135 -0.58 29.04 5.75
CA LEU A 135 0.56 28.13 5.58
C LEU A 135 0.39 27.22 4.36
N GLN A 136 -0.80 26.65 4.18
CA GLN A 136 -1.13 25.79 3.04
C GLN A 136 -0.88 26.52 1.71
N SER A 137 -1.34 27.77 1.63
CA SER A 137 -1.21 28.60 0.43
C SER A 137 0.24 29.02 0.18
N SER A 138 0.99 29.40 1.23
CA SER A 138 2.38 29.84 1.09
C SER A 138 3.34 28.72 0.69
N LEU A 139 3.09 27.49 1.14
CA LEU A 139 3.93 26.34 0.83
C LEU A 139 3.46 25.55 -0.40
N GLY A 140 2.23 25.78 -0.88
CA GLY A 140 1.68 25.08 -2.04
C GLY A 140 1.42 23.59 -1.79
N ILE A 141 1.00 23.24 -0.56
CA ILE A 141 0.73 21.87 -0.13
C ILE A 141 -0.75 21.70 0.23
N ARG A 142 -1.18 20.50 0.59
CA ARG A 142 -2.45 20.28 1.31
C ARG A 142 -2.17 20.00 2.77
N ILE A 143 -3.04 20.48 3.66
CA ILE A 143 -2.89 20.28 5.10
C ILE A 143 -4.15 19.65 5.70
N ILE A 144 -3.94 18.68 6.60
CA ILE A 144 -4.92 18.21 7.57
C ILE A 144 -4.43 18.54 8.97
N GLY A 145 -5.31 19.09 9.80
CA GLY A 145 -5.11 19.19 11.25
C GLY A 145 -5.73 18.01 11.97
N ARG A 146 -4.96 17.30 12.80
CA ARG A 146 -5.48 16.27 13.69
C ARG A 146 -5.22 16.63 15.15
N SER A 147 -6.21 16.37 15.98
CA SER A 147 -6.05 16.33 17.44
C SER A 147 -6.99 15.26 18.00
N ARG A 148 -7.02 15.09 19.32
CA ARG A 148 -7.92 14.12 19.96
C ARG A 148 -9.38 14.40 19.56
N GLY A 149 -9.95 13.53 18.73
CA GLY A 149 -11.34 13.63 18.26
C GLY A 149 -11.58 14.67 17.16
N GLN A 150 -10.54 15.32 16.60
CA GLN A 150 -10.69 16.27 15.49
C GLN A 150 -9.89 15.83 14.26
N LYS A 151 -10.52 15.90 13.09
CA LYS A 151 -9.89 15.85 11.76
C LYS A 151 -10.38 17.07 10.99
N LEU A 152 -9.54 18.11 10.89
CA LEU A 152 -9.81 19.32 10.11
C LEU A 152 -9.15 19.18 8.74
N VAL A 153 -9.97 18.93 7.72
CA VAL A 153 -9.52 18.83 6.32
C VAL A 153 -9.64 20.21 5.69
N LEU A 154 -8.52 20.85 5.34
CA LEU A 154 -8.55 22.22 4.83
C LEU A 154 -9.02 22.31 3.37
N ALA A 155 -8.60 21.36 2.53
CA ALA A 155 -8.98 21.28 1.13
C ALA A 155 -9.50 19.89 0.76
N GLN A 156 -8.71 18.86 1.01
CA GLN A 156 -9.05 17.46 0.74
C GLN A 156 -8.18 16.55 1.59
N ASP A 157 -8.62 15.29 1.76
CA ASP A 157 -7.93 14.30 2.56
C ASP A 157 -7.29 13.17 1.76
N PHE A 158 -6.94 13.48 0.51
CA PHE A 158 -6.27 12.56 -0.39
C PHE A 158 -5.26 13.27 -1.28
N VAL A 159 -4.36 12.48 -1.85
CA VAL A 159 -3.53 12.84 -3.01
C VAL A 159 -3.89 11.95 -4.20
N THR A 160 -3.54 12.39 -5.39
CA THR A 160 -3.78 11.73 -6.67
C THR A 160 -2.44 11.30 -7.25
N GLU A 161 -2.10 10.04 -7.07
CA GLU A 161 -0.90 9.43 -7.62
C GLU A 161 -1.09 9.09 -9.11
N THR A 162 0.00 9.08 -9.86
CA THR A 162 0.06 8.49 -11.20
C THR A 162 1.24 7.52 -11.28
N LEU A 163 0.94 6.23 -11.48
CA LEU A 163 1.92 5.17 -11.63
C LEU A 163 1.97 4.72 -13.08
N ASN A 164 3.17 4.50 -13.62
CA ASN A 164 3.37 3.96 -14.97
C ASN A 164 3.58 2.44 -14.91
N VAL A 165 2.68 1.69 -15.56
CA VAL A 165 2.71 0.23 -15.61
C VAL A 165 2.69 -0.19 -17.07
N GLY A 166 3.79 -0.80 -17.54
CA GLY A 166 3.89 -1.26 -18.94
C GLY A 166 3.72 -0.15 -19.98
N GLY A 167 4.10 1.09 -19.67
CA GLY A 167 3.93 2.26 -20.55
C GLY A 167 2.57 2.94 -20.46
N LYS A 168 1.63 2.41 -19.66
CA LYS A 168 0.32 3.03 -19.41
C LYS A 168 0.30 3.71 -18.05
N ALA A 169 -0.20 4.94 -18.01
CA ALA A 169 -0.40 5.68 -16.77
C ALA A 169 -1.70 5.28 -16.10
N PHE A 170 -1.63 4.97 -14.80
CA PHE A 170 -2.78 4.68 -13.94
C PHE A 170 -2.88 5.71 -12.81
N ARG A 171 -4.09 6.24 -12.59
CA ARG A 171 -4.35 7.29 -11.59
C ARG A 171 -4.99 6.72 -10.34
N TYR A 172 -4.49 7.12 -9.17
CA TYR A 172 -4.98 6.62 -7.89
C TYR A 172 -5.19 7.73 -6.87
N ARG A 173 -6.40 7.85 -6.33
CA ARG A 173 -6.64 8.50 -5.05
C ARG A 173 -6.05 7.65 -3.93
N GLN A 174 -5.19 8.30 -3.16
CA GLN A 174 -4.57 7.78 -1.96
C GLN A 174 -5.08 8.62 -0.79
N ILE A 175 -5.98 8.04 0.00
CA ILE A 175 -6.61 8.74 1.13
C ILE A 175 -5.65 8.72 2.32
N GLU A 176 -5.55 9.84 3.01
CA GLU A 176 -4.78 9.94 4.25
C GLU A 176 -5.24 8.91 5.30
N GLY A 177 -4.27 8.31 5.99
CA GLY A 177 -4.48 7.22 6.94
C GLY A 177 -4.83 5.87 6.30
N SER A 178 -5.06 5.79 4.98
CA SER A 178 -5.27 4.50 4.29
C SER A 178 -3.94 3.88 3.86
N PHE A 179 -3.93 2.58 3.63
CA PHE A 179 -2.74 1.88 3.14
C PHE A 179 -2.44 2.26 1.69
N THR A 180 -1.16 2.49 1.40
CA THR A 180 -0.60 2.64 0.06
C THR A 180 0.79 2.04 0.06
N GLN A 181 1.21 1.55 -1.10
CA GLN A 181 2.56 1.03 -1.26
C GLN A 181 3.57 2.16 -1.01
N PRO A 182 4.44 2.06 0.00
CA PRO A 182 5.28 3.17 0.44
C PRO A 182 6.40 3.49 -0.55
N ASN A 183 6.78 2.56 -1.42
CA ASN A 183 7.77 2.76 -2.47
C ASN A 183 7.07 2.70 -3.83
N ALA A 184 6.77 3.86 -4.41
CA ALA A 184 6.01 3.94 -5.66
C ALA A 184 6.78 3.36 -6.85
N LYS A 185 8.12 3.47 -6.87
CA LYS A 185 8.95 2.90 -7.95
C LYS A 185 8.99 1.39 -7.94
N VAL A 186 9.04 0.77 -6.76
CA VAL A 186 8.91 -0.68 -6.65
C VAL A 186 7.46 -1.12 -6.84
N CYS A 187 6.47 -0.31 -6.44
CA CYS A 187 5.06 -0.55 -6.75
C CYS A 187 4.82 -0.64 -8.28
N GLU A 188 5.38 0.26 -9.09
CA GLU A 188 5.32 0.18 -10.57
C GLU A 188 5.85 -1.18 -11.07
N LYS A 189 6.95 -1.69 -10.48
CA LYS A 189 7.54 -3.00 -10.81
C LYS A 189 6.64 -4.17 -10.38
N MET A 190 6.03 -4.10 -9.19
CA MET A 190 5.08 -5.10 -8.70
C MET A 190 3.86 -5.20 -9.61
N LEU A 191 3.28 -4.06 -9.99
CA LEU A 191 2.14 -3.99 -10.89
C LEU A 191 2.49 -4.56 -12.28
N ALA A 192 3.66 -4.20 -12.82
CA ALA A 192 4.12 -4.70 -14.11
C ALA A 192 4.39 -6.21 -14.08
N TRP A 193 5.00 -6.72 -13.01
CA TRP A 193 5.22 -8.16 -12.82
C TRP A 193 3.89 -8.91 -12.73
N ALA A 194 2.92 -8.41 -11.96
CA ALA A 194 1.61 -9.05 -11.83
C ALA A 194 0.86 -9.09 -13.17
N CYS A 195 0.91 -8.01 -13.96
CA CYS A 195 0.33 -8.00 -15.31
C CYS A 195 1.02 -9.00 -16.24
N SER A 196 2.36 -9.07 -16.22
CA SER A 196 3.10 -10.09 -16.99
C SER A 196 2.79 -11.51 -16.52
N ALA A 197 2.55 -11.72 -15.22
CA ALA A 197 2.17 -13.03 -14.68
C ALA A 197 0.76 -13.44 -15.11
N ALA A 198 -0.13 -12.47 -15.30
CA ALA A 198 -1.50 -12.67 -15.77
C ALA A 198 -1.63 -12.81 -17.30
N GLU A 199 -0.58 -12.49 -18.06
CA GLU A 199 -0.63 -12.51 -19.52
C GLU A 199 -1.00 -13.90 -20.05
N GLY A 200 -2.08 -13.97 -20.83
CA GLY A 200 -2.56 -15.20 -21.45
C GLY A 200 -3.29 -16.18 -20.52
N LEU A 201 -3.55 -15.84 -19.26
CA LEU A 201 -4.34 -16.69 -18.36
C LEU A 201 -5.82 -16.77 -18.78
N GLY A 202 -6.37 -15.66 -19.31
CA GLY A 202 -7.75 -15.55 -19.79
C GLY A 202 -8.81 -15.65 -18.68
N GLY A 203 -10.09 -15.51 -19.02
CA GLY A 203 -11.20 -15.59 -18.07
C GLY A 203 -11.35 -14.35 -17.20
N ASP A 204 -11.98 -14.52 -16.03
CA ASP A 204 -12.25 -13.45 -15.08
C ASP A 204 -11.32 -13.52 -13.85
N LEU A 205 -11.04 -12.37 -13.26
CA LEU A 205 -10.22 -12.22 -12.06
C LEU A 205 -11.07 -11.97 -10.82
N LEU A 206 -10.77 -12.69 -9.74
CA LEU A 206 -11.16 -12.32 -8.39
C LEU A 206 -9.95 -11.70 -7.65
N GLU A 207 -10.11 -10.55 -7.03
CA GLU A 207 -9.10 -9.96 -6.16
C GLU A 207 -9.63 -9.82 -4.73
N LEU A 208 -8.87 -10.32 -3.76
CA LEU A 208 -9.15 -10.14 -2.34
C LEU A 208 -8.26 -9.04 -1.76
N TYR A 209 -8.82 -8.23 -0.86
CA TYR A 209 -8.11 -7.12 -0.17
C TYR A 209 -7.63 -6.01 -1.11
N CYS A 210 -8.47 -5.58 -2.06
CA CYS A 210 -8.02 -4.71 -3.15
C CYS A 210 -7.61 -3.29 -2.72
N GLY A 211 -7.92 -2.85 -1.49
CA GLY A 211 -7.62 -1.50 -1.04
C GLY A 211 -8.28 -0.45 -1.94
N ASN A 212 -7.47 0.47 -2.47
CA ASN A 212 -7.94 1.47 -3.44
C ASN A 212 -7.93 0.96 -4.89
N GLY A 213 -7.81 -0.35 -5.12
CA GLY A 213 -7.75 -0.98 -6.43
C GLY A 213 -6.37 -0.96 -7.09
N ASN A 214 -5.30 -0.95 -6.29
CA ASN A 214 -3.92 -0.77 -6.78
C ASN A 214 -3.57 -1.78 -7.88
N PHE A 215 -3.71 -3.07 -7.60
CA PHE A 215 -3.50 -4.16 -8.55
C PHE A 215 -4.70 -4.38 -9.48
N THR A 216 -5.91 -4.12 -8.99
CA THR A 216 -7.17 -4.27 -9.75
C THR A 216 -7.11 -3.57 -11.11
N LEU A 217 -6.69 -2.31 -11.14
CA LEU A 217 -6.81 -1.49 -12.35
C LEU A 217 -5.84 -1.92 -13.46
N PRO A 218 -4.55 -2.19 -13.19
CA PRO A 218 -3.65 -2.72 -14.20
C PRO A 218 -4.03 -4.15 -14.60
N LEU A 219 -4.38 -5.02 -13.64
CA LEU A 219 -4.78 -6.40 -13.95
C LEU A 219 -6.08 -6.46 -14.76
N ALA A 220 -7.00 -5.50 -14.61
CA ALA A 220 -8.21 -5.42 -15.43
C ALA A 220 -7.94 -5.31 -16.94
N THR A 221 -6.71 -4.98 -17.35
CA THR A 221 -6.29 -5.01 -18.76
C THR A 221 -5.98 -6.42 -19.29
N GLN A 222 -5.86 -7.41 -18.40
CA GLN A 222 -5.48 -8.80 -18.70
C GLN A 222 -6.65 -9.78 -18.63
N PHE A 223 -7.82 -9.35 -18.15
CA PHE A 223 -8.99 -10.21 -17.89
C PHE A 223 -10.27 -9.64 -18.49
N ASP A 224 -11.24 -10.53 -18.76
CA ASP A 224 -12.54 -10.16 -19.34
C ASP A 224 -13.36 -9.32 -18.35
N LYS A 225 -13.50 -9.80 -17.11
CA LYS A 225 -14.10 -9.09 -15.98
C LYS A 225 -13.23 -9.20 -14.74
N VAL A 226 -13.31 -8.20 -13.87
CA VAL A 226 -12.68 -8.23 -12.54
C VAL A 226 -13.73 -7.99 -11.47
N LEU A 227 -13.75 -8.86 -10.47
CA LEU A 227 -14.44 -8.63 -9.20
C LEU A 227 -13.40 -8.48 -8.10
N ALA A 228 -13.40 -7.35 -7.41
CA ALA A 228 -12.46 -7.09 -6.33
C ALA A 228 -13.21 -6.82 -5.00
N THR A 229 -12.68 -7.31 -3.88
CA THR A 229 -13.34 -7.22 -2.57
C THR A 229 -12.56 -6.35 -1.60
N GLU A 230 -13.26 -5.48 -0.86
CA GLU A 230 -12.69 -4.64 0.20
C GLU A 230 -13.73 -4.31 1.28
N VAL A 231 -13.31 -4.27 2.55
CA VAL A 231 -14.20 -3.98 3.70
C VAL A 231 -14.28 -2.49 4.03
N SER A 232 -13.15 -1.79 3.88
CA SER A 232 -12.96 -0.39 4.22
C SER A 232 -13.76 0.50 3.28
N LYS A 233 -14.75 1.20 3.83
CA LYS A 233 -15.57 2.16 3.06
C LYS A 233 -14.70 3.25 2.41
N THR A 234 -13.66 3.70 3.11
CA THR A 234 -12.72 4.71 2.61
C THR A 234 -11.96 4.19 1.40
N SER A 235 -11.45 2.95 1.47
CA SER A 235 -10.73 2.31 0.37
C SER A 235 -11.65 2.03 -0.82
N VAL A 236 -12.87 1.54 -0.58
CA VAL A 236 -13.89 1.33 -1.63
C VAL A 236 -14.22 2.63 -2.36
N ASN A 237 -14.44 3.74 -1.64
CA ASN A 237 -14.72 5.02 -2.27
C ASN A 237 -13.56 5.52 -3.13
N ALA A 238 -12.31 5.30 -2.68
CA ALA A 238 -11.14 5.61 -3.48
C ALA A 238 -11.05 4.72 -4.73
N ALA A 239 -11.29 3.40 -4.59
CA ALA A 239 -11.30 2.45 -5.68
C ALA A 239 -12.34 2.79 -6.74
N LEU A 240 -13.57 3.16 -6.35
CA LEU A 240 -14.62 3.57 -7.28
C LEU A 240 -14.23 4.81 -8.09
N TRP A 241 -13.63 5.82 -7.44
CA TRP A 241 -13.11 6.97 -8.18
C TRP A 241 -11.96 6.56 -9.10
N ASN A 242 -11.07 5.66 -8.67
CA ASN A 242 -9.95 5.20 -9.48
C ASN A 242 -10.42 4.43 -10.71
N ILE A 243 -11.44 3.59 -10.60
CA ILE A 243 -12.08 2.89 -11.72
C ILE A 243 -12.55 3.89 -12.77
N GLU A 244 -13.27 4.93 -12.34
CA GLU A 244 -13.75 6.00 -13.23
C GLU A 244 -12.59 6.78 -13.87
N ALA A 245 -11.60 7.19 -13.07
CA ALA A 245 -10.45 7.97 -13.53
C ALA A 245 -9.55 7.23 -14.53
N ASN A 246 -9.59 5.89 -14.54
CA ASN A 246 -8.85 5.03 -15.46
C ASN A 246 -9.72 4.40 -16.56
N GLN A 247 -11.01 4.73 -16.60
CA GLN A 247 -11.97 4.20 -17.58
C GLN A 247 -12.02 2.65 -17.59
N SER A 248 -11.90 2.03 -16.41
CA SER A 248 -11.90 0.57 -16.26
C SER A 248 -13.33 0.01 -16.21
N HIS A 249 -13.96 -0.15 -17.37
CA HIS A 249 -15.38 -0.52 -17.48
C HIS A 249 -15.71 -1.96 -17.06
N ASN A 250 -14.72 -2.84 -16.95
CA ASN A 250 -14.89 -4.26 -16.63
C ASN A 250 -14.64 -4.62 -15.15
N VAL A 251 -14.54 -3.62 -14.27
CA VAL A 251 -14.26 -3.81 -12.84
C VAL A 251 -15.51 -3.57 -12.00
N LYS A 252 -15.81 -4.49 -11.06
CA LYS A 252 -16.78 -4.27 -9.98
C LYS A 252 -16.11 -4.42 -8.61
N ILE A 253 -16.51 -3.60 -7.64
CA ILE A 253 -16.06 -3.68 -6.25
C ILE A 253 -17.19 -4.22 -5.36
N ALA A 254 -16.97 -5.38 -4.74
CA ALA A 254 -17.84 -5.91 -3.70
C ALA A 254 -17.34 -5.47 -2.32
N ARG A 255 -18.22 -4.85 -1.53
CA ARG A 255 -17.85 -4.45 -0.17
C ARG A 255 -18.05 -5.62 0.81
N LEU A 256 -17.12 -6.57 0.80
CA LEU A 256 -17.12 -7.81 1.61
C LEU A 256 -15.71 -8.09 2.13
N SER A 257 -15.61 -8.82 3.26
CA SER A 257 -14.35 -9.46 3.65
C SER A 257 -14.08 -10.70 2.78
N ALA A 258 -12.85 -11.21 2.80
CA ALA A 258 -12.51 -12.48 2.15
C ALA A 258 -13.33 -13.65 2.70
N GLU A 259 -13.54 -13.68 4.02
CA GLU A 259 -14.40 -14.67 4.69
C GLU A 259 -15.85 -14.58 4.21
N GLU A 260 -16.45 -13.37 4.22
CA GLU A 260 -17.82 -13.15 3.72
C GLU A 260 -17.94 -13.52 2.24
N PHE A 261 -16.93 -13.21 1.43
CA PHE A 261 -16.90 -13.61 0.03
C PHE A 261 -16.81 -15.12 -0.13
N THR A 262 -16.00 -15.80 0.68
CA THR A 262 -15.86 -17.26 0.68
C THR A 262 -17.21 -17.93 0.98
N GLU A 263 -17.94 -17.45 2.00
CA GLU A 263 -19.30 -17.92 2.28
C GLU A 263 -20.26 -17.74 1.09
N ALA A 264 -20.15 -16.60 0.40
CA ALA A 264 -20.98 -16.30 -0.77
C ALA A 264 -20.65 -17.19 -1.97
N TYR A 265 -19.36 -17.40 -2.23
CA TYR A 265 -18.85 -18.17 -3.37
C TYR A 265 -19.19 -19.66 -3.24
N MET A 266 -19.06 -20.22 -2.03
CA MET A 266 -19.44 -21.60 -1.73
C MET A 266 -20.95 -21.83 -1.68
N GLN A 267 -21.77 -20.81 -1.99
CA GLN A 267 -23.24 -20.83 -1.90
C GLN A 267 -23.79 -21.15 -0.50
N ASN A 268 -22.97 -20.98 0.54
CA ASN A 268 -23.39 -21.21 1.93
C ASN A 268 -24.32 -20.10 2.43
N ARG A 269 -24.25 -18.91 1.83
CA ARG A 269 -25.05 -17.74 2.23
C ARG A 269 -25.25 -16.75 1.09
N SER A 270 -26.46 -16.20 0.97
CA SER A 270 -26.72 -15.07 0.07
C SER A 270 -26.45 -13.73 0.77
N PHE A 271 -25.78 -12.82 0.07
CA PHE A 271 -25.47 -11.48 0.59
C PHE A 271 -26.27 -10.43 -0.17
N ARG A 272 -27.17 -9.76 0.55
CA ARG A 272 -27.99 -8.65 0.04
C ARG A 272 -27.14 -7.56 -0.63
N ARG A 273 -25.95 -7.27 -0.08
CA ARG A 273 -25.00 -6.29 -0.65
C ARG A 273 -24.60 -6.62 -2.10
N LEU A 274 -24.32 -7.88 -2.42
CA LEU A 274 -23.99 -8.28 -3.80
C LEU A 274 -25.16 -8.07 -4.74
N GLN A 275 -26.38 -8.40 -4.30
CA GLN A 275 -27.61 -8.18 -5.07
C GLN A 275 -27.87 -6.69 -5.31
N GLU A 276 -27.74 -5.86 -4.28
CA GLU A 276 -27.88 -4.39 -4.38
C GLU A 276 -26.85 -3.76 -5.31
N GLN A 277 -25.65 -4.36 -5.41
CA GLN A 277 -24.59 -3.94 -6.34
C GLN A 277 -24.74 -4.56 -7.75
N GLY A 278 -25.78 -5.35 -8.01
CA GLY A 278 -25.98 -6.05 -9.28
C GLY A 278 -24.84 -7.01 -9.63
N ILE A 279 -24.28 -7.68 -8.60
CA ILE A 279 -23.21 -8.67 -8.73
C ILE A 279 -23.83 -10.05 -8.55
N ALA A 280 -23.93 -10.81 -9.63
CA ALA A 280 -24.24 -12.23 -9.60
C ALA A 280 -22.95 -13.03 -9.86
N LEU A 281 -22.49 -13.79 -8.87
CA LEU A 281 -21.23 -14.55 -8.98
C LEU A 281 -21.26 -15.59 -10.11
N ALA A 282 -22.45 -16.10 -10.45
CA ALA A 282 -22.65 -17.02 -11.57
C ALA A 282 -22.37 -16.40 -12.96
N ASP A 283 -22.34 -15.06 -13.06
CA ASP A 283 -22.01 -14.36 -14.32
C ASP A 283 -20.49 -14.26 -14.57
N TYR A 284 -19.68 -14.74 -13.63
CA TYR A 284 -18.24 -14.72 -13.68
C TYR A 284 -17.69 -16.12 -13.94
N ARG A 285 -16.75 -16.22 -14.88
CA ARG A 285 -15.94 -17.39 -15.13
C ARG A 285 -14.56 -17.14 -14.56
N PHE A 286 -14.47 -17.17 -13.23
CA PHE A 286 -13.21 -16.94 -12.55
C PHE A 286 -12.21 -18.04 -12.89
N SER A 287 -11.07 -17.64 -13.43
CA SER A 287 -9.92 -18.51 -13.74
C SER A 287 -8.75 -18.23 -12.80
N THR A 288 -8.68 -16.99 -12.28
CA THR A 288 -7.55 -16.49 -11.52
C THR A 288 -8.03 -15.78 -10.27
N ILE A 289 -7.31 -16.00 -9.16
CA ILE A 289 -7.44 -15.23 -7.94
C ILE A 289 -6.15 -14.48 -7.64
N PHE A 290 -6.26 -13.19 -7.32
CA PHE A 290 -5.19 -12.36 -6.80
C PHE A 290 -5.37 -12.12 -5.31
N VAL A 291 -4.30 -12.29 -4.54
CA VAL A 291 -4.27 -11.99 -3.10
C VAL A 291 -3.03 -11.18 -2.71
N ASP A 292 -3.24 -10.11 -1.96
CA ASP A 292 -2.20 -9.32 -1.25
C ASP A 292 -2.65 -9.14 0.22
N PRO A 293 -2.54 -10.20 1.04
CA PRO A 293 -3.06 -10.19 2.40
C PRO A 293 -2.21 -9.32 3.35
N PRO A 294 -2.75 -8.98 4.53
CA PRO A 294 -1.95 -8.36 5.58
C PRO A 294 -0.81 -9.29 6.04
N ARG A 295 0.11 -8.77 6.86
CA ARG A 295 1.27 -9.52 7.41
C ARG A 295 0.95 -10.86 8.10
N ALA A 296 -0.29 -11.02 8.57
CA ALA A 296 -0.77 -12.27 9.16
C ALA A 296 -0.93 -13.41 8.13
N GLY A 297 -0.93 -13.09 6.83
CA GLY A 297 -1.23 -14.02 5.76
C GLY A 297 -2.72 -14.17 5.50
N VAL A 298 -3.06 -15.16 4.67
CA VAL A 298 -4.43 -15.62 4.41
C VAL A 298 -4.84 -16.64 5.48
N ASP A 299 -6.07 -16.56 5.99
CA ASP A 299 -6.62 -17.56 6.92
C ASP A 299 -6.94 -18.89 6.23
N ASP A 300 -7.15 -19.96 7.01
CA ASP A 300 -7.33 -21.32 6.49
C ASP A 300 -8.55 -21.48 5.57
N GLU A 301 -9.66 -20.78 5.83
CA GLU A 301 -10.87 -20.88 5.00
C GLU A 301 -10.68 -20.15 3.67
N THR A 302 -10.11 -18.94 3.71
CA THR A 302 -9.75 -18.21 2.49
C THR A 302 -8.70 -18.98 1.68
N LEU A 303 -7.76 -19.67 2.32
CA LEU A 303 -6.76 -20.49 1.61
C LEU A 303 -7.39 -21.68 0.88
N LYS A 304 -8.41 -22.32 1.46
CA LYS A 304 -9.20 -23.36 0.77
C LYS A 304 -9.91 -22.81 -0.46
N LEU A 305 -10.45 -21.59 -0.38
CA LEU A 305 -11.03 -20.91 -1.54
C LEU A 305 -9.96 -20.67 -2.62
N VAL A 306 -8.81 -20.10 -2.24
CA VAL A 306 -7.69 -19.80 -3.16
C VAL A 306 -7.29 -21.05 -3.95
N ALA A 307 -7.22 -22.22 -3.30
CA ALA A 307 -6.87 -23.49 -3.93
C ALA A 307 -7.90 -24.00 -4.97
N GLN A 308 -9.07 -23.38 -5.12
CA GLN A 308 -10.09 -23.76 -6.11
C GLN A 308 -9.91 -23.08 -7.47
N PHE A 309 -9.08 -22.05 -7.58
CA PHE A 309 -8.84 -21.34 -8.84
C PHE A 309 -7.79 -22.07 -9.66
N ASP A 310 -7.76 -21.89 -10.97
CA ASP A 310 -6.73 -22.52 -11.82
C ASP A 310 -5.39 -21.80 -11.71
N ASN A 311 -5.44 -20.49 -11.43
CA ASN A 311 -4.27 -19.65 -11.28
C ASN A 311 -4.37 -18.81 -10.01
N VAL A 312 -3.26 -18.68 -9.28
CA VAL A 312 -3.16 -17.83 -8.10
C VAL A 312 -1.99 -16.89 -8.26
N ILE A 313 -2.26 -15.59 -8.24
CA ILE A 313 -1.22 -14.56 -8.14
C ILE A 313 -1.20 -14.09 -6.68
N TYR A 314 -0.09 -14.35 -5.98
CA TYR A 314 0.03 -14.07 -4.55
C TYR A 314 1.18 -13.09 -4.33
N ILE A 315 0.88 -11.91 -3.79
CA ILE A 315 1.86 -10.96 -3.26
C ILE A 315 1.90 -11.06 -1.74
N SER A 316 3.08 -11.03 -1.12
CA SER A 316 3.23 -11.16 0.33
C SER A 316 4.32 -10.24 0.88
N CYS A 317 3.98 -9.50 1.93
CA CYS A 317 4.91 -8.72 2.73
C CYS A 317 5.60 -9.51 3.85
N ASN A 318 5.30 -10.80 3.95
CA ASN A 318 5.86 -11.72 4.94
C ASN A 318 6.18 -13.09 4.28
N PRO A 319 7.48 -13.38 4.04
CA PRO A 319 7.87 -14.60 3.35
C PRO A 319 7.62 -15.87 4.18
N GLU A 320 7.61 -15.79 5.51
CA GLU A 320 7.35 -16.94 6.40
C GLU A 320 5.90 -17.41 6.30
N THR A 321 4.94 -16.48 6.34
CA THR A 321 3.52 -16.83 6.14
C THR A 321 3.24 -17.26 4.71
N LEU A 322 3.98 -16.72 3.73
CA LEU A 322 3.90 -17.20 2.35
C LEU A 322 4.36 -18.66 2.25
N ARG A 323 5.50 -19.02 2.87
CA ARG A 323 5.98 -20.41 2.93
C ARG A 323 4.93 -21.35 3.51
N ALA A 324 4.36 -21.02 4.65
CA ALA A 324 3.32 -21.84 5.28
C ALA A 324 2.08 -22.03 4.39
N ASN A 325 1.67 -20.99 3.65
CA ASN A 325 0.57 -21.09 2.70
C ASN A 325 0.93 -21.90 1.46
N LEU A 326 2.18 -21.79 0.97
CA LEU A 326 2.69 -22.56 -0.16
C LEU A 326 2.79 -24.04 0.15
N ASP A 327 3.11 -24.44 1.38
CA ASP A 327 3.12 -25.86 1.77
C ASP A 327 1.76 -26.54 1.50
N LYS A 328 0.65 -25.80 1.63
CA LYS A 328 -0.71 -26.28 1.31
C LYS A 328 -1.06 -26.09 -0.17
N LEU A 329 -0.77 -24.93 -0.75
CA LEU A 329 -1.15 -24.63 -2.14
C LEU A 329 -0.40 -25.51 -3.15
N THR A 330 0.84 -25.89 -2.83
CA THR A 330 1.64 -26.76 -3.70
C THR A 330 1.15 -28.21 -3.74
N GLU A 331 0.22 -28.62 -2.87
CA GLU A 331 -0.48 -29.90 -3.01
C GLU A 331 -1.29 -29.96 -4.32
N THR A 332 -1.85 -28.83 -4.75
CA THR A 332 -2.76 -28.74 -5.92
C THR A 332 -2.17 -27.93 -7.07
N HIS A 333 -1.20 -27.06 -6.80
CA HIS A 333 -0.59 -26.16 -7.77
C HIS A 333 0.92 -26.34 -7.88
N GLU A 334 1.49 -25.88 -8.99
CA GLU A 334 2.92 -25.68 -9.21
C GLU A 334 3.26 -24.20 -9.20
N ILE A 335 4.46 -23.85 -8.70
CA ILE A 335 4.94 -22.47 -8.67
C ILE A 335 5.67 -22.21 -9.99
N THR A 336 5.10 -21.37 -10.83
CA THR A 336 5.62 -21.15 -12.20
C THR A 336 6.43 -19.87 -12.35
N ARG A 337 6.22 -18.88 -11.46
CA ARG A 337 7.03 -17.65 -11.39
C ARG A 337 7.20 -17.23 -9.94
N ALA A 338 8.34 -16.64 -9.64
CA ALA A 338 8.64 -16.05 -8.35
C ALA A 338 9.34 -14.69 -8.51
N ALA A 339 9.13 -13.80 -7.55
CA ALA A 339 9.73 -12.48 -7.51
C ALA A 339 10.04 -12.03 -6.08
N LEU A 340 11.11 -11.25 -5.96
CA LEU A 340 11.45 -10.45 -4.79
C LEU A 340 11.34 -8.99 -5.19
N PHE A 341 10.60 -8.21 -4.42
CA PHE A 341 10.50 -6.75 -4.57
C PHE A 341 11.16 -6.08 -3.38
N ASP A 342 12.18 -5.27 -3.62
CA ASP A 342 12.91 -4.60 -2.56
C ASP A 342 12.19 -3.32 -2.09
N GLN A 343 10.95 -3.45 -1.61
CA GLN A 343 10.10 -2.33 -1.22
C GLN A 343 10.70 -1.49 -0.07
N PHE A 344 11.55 -2.12 0.75
CA PHE A 344 12.15 -1.55 1.95
C PHE A 344 13.67 -1.81 2.01
N PRO A 345 14.47 -1.14 1.16
CA PRO A 345 15.92 -1.26 1.22
C PRO A 345 16.44 -0.75 2.57
N PHE A 346 17.58 -1.27 3.00
CA PHE A 346 18.17 -1.10 4.33
C PHE A 346 17.34 -1.64 5.50
N THR A 347 16.35 -2.50 5.25
CA THR A 347 15.57 -3.20 6.28
C THR A 347 15.53 -4.71 6.04
N ARG A 348 15.04 -5.49 7.01
CA ARG A 348 14.84 -6.93 6.86
C ARG A 348 13.52 -7.29 6.17
N HIS A 349 12.69 -6.31 5.81
CA HIS A 349 11.41 -6.59 5.17
C HIS A 349 11.63 -7.00 3.71
N ILE A 350 10.89 -8.03 3.31
CA ILE A 350 10.92 -8.62 1.98
C ILE A 350 9.47 -8.66 1.49
N GLU A 351 9.24 -8.09 0.32
CA GLU A 351 8.00 -8.32 -0.44
C GLU A 351 8.29 -9.40 -1.48
N SER A 352 7.43 -10.40 -1.57
CA SER A 352 7.57 -11.53 -2.48
C SER A 352 6.32 -11.69 -3.34
N GLY A 353 6.49 -12.16 -4.57
CA GLY A 353 5.39 -12.51 -5.47
C GLY A 353 5.55 -13.92 -6.01
N VAL A 354 4.46 -14.67 -6.13
CA VAL A 354 4.43 -15.97 -6.80
C VAL A 354 3.22 -16.10 -7.72
N LEU A 355 3.42 -16.79 -8.85
CA LEU A 355 2.35 -17.28 -9.71
C LEU A 355 2.26 -18.79 -9.55
N LEU A 356 1.10 -19.27 -9.10
CA LEU A 356 0.78 -20.69 -9.01
C LEU A 356 -0.18 -21.08 -10.12
N LYS A 357 0.03 -22.24 -10.73
CA LYS A 357 -0.88 -22.85 -11.70
C LYS A 357 -1.33 -24.22 -11.25
N ARG A 358 -2.59 -24.58 -11.47
CA ARG A 358 -3.14 -25.88 -11.11
C ARG A 358 -2.38 -26.98 -11.85
N LYS A 359 -1.99 -28.04 -11.13
CA LYS A 359 -1.32 -29.20 -11.71
C LYS A 359 -2.26 -29.94 -12.66
N GLY A 360 -1.80 -30.18 -13.89
CA GLY A 360 -2.53 -30.96 -14.89
C GLY A 360 -3.72 -30.25 -15.55
N ALA A 361 -3.77 -28.92 -15.49
CA ALA A 361 -4.76 -28.07 -16.16
C ALA A 361 -4.46 -27.82 -17.65
#